data_AF-A0A3B8WHL5-F1
#
_entry.id   AF-A0A3B8WHL5-F1
#
_cell.length_a   1.000
_cell.length_b   1.000
_cell.length_c   1.000
_cell.angle_alpha   90.00
_cell.angle_beta   90.00
_cell.angle_gamma   90.00
#
_symmetry.space_group_name_H-M   'P 1'
#
loop_
_entity.id
_entity.type
_entity.pdbx_description
1 polymer ?
#
loop_
_entity_poly.entity_id
_entity_poly.type
_entity_poly.pdbx_seq_one_letter_code
_entity_poly.pdbx_strand_id
1 'polypeptide(L)'
;DCKQLNCLAGLKPESVAEEEAWQTLVANVQYAADRFAEAGLTLCLEAINSRVDMPGFMLDTSGKVMALIEALEADNVRLQYDLYHMQIME
;
A
#
# COMPACT_ATOMS: atom_id res chain seq x y z
N ASP A 1 -13.54 16.63 -9.38
CA ASP A 1 -12.77 16.63 -8.12
C ASP A 1 -12.58 15.23 -7.60
N CYS A 2 -11.35 14.73 -7.61
CA CYS A 2 -10.98 13.45 -6.98
C CYS A 2 -10.50 13.71 -5.55
N LYS A 3 -10.98 12.95 -4.56
CA LYS A 3 -10.63 13.13 -3.14
C LYS A 3 -9.72 12.04 -2.58
N GLN A 4 -9.53 10.97 -3.33
CA GLN A 4 -8.81 9.79 -2.89
C GLN A 4 -7.99 9.26 -4.06
N LEU A 5 -6.74 8.86 -3.81
CA LEU A 5 -5.93 8.19 -4.82
C LEU A 5 -5.26 6.97 -4.22
N ASN A 6 -5.20 5.91 -5.03
CA ASN A 6 -4.50 4.68 -4.70
C ASN A 6 -2.99 4.82 -4.97
N CYS A 7 -2.18 4.43 -3.99
CA CYS A 7 -0.73 4.34 -4.09
C CYS A 7 -0.31 2.87 -4.16
N LEU A 8 0.05 2.43 -5.37
CA LEU A 8 0.46 1.05 -5.61
C LEU A 8 1.88 0.79 -5.09
N ALA A 9 2.04 -0.31 -4.35
CA ALA A 9 3.34 -0.72 -3.79
C ALA A 9 4.32 -1.30 -4.83
N GLY A 10 3.77 -1.89 -5.91
CA GLY A 10 4.55 -2.48 -6.99
C GLY A 10 5.13 -3.86 -6.68
N LEU A 11 5.94 -4.35 -7.64
CA LEU A 11 6.70 -5.59 -7.53
C LEU A 11 8.12 -5.25 -7.05
N LYS A 12 8.61 -5.99 -6.04
CA LYS A 12 9.99 -5.83 -5.57
C LYS A 12 10.97 -6.33 -6.64
N PRO A 13 11.99 -5.55 -7.01
CA PRO A 13 13.08 -6.07 -7.83
C PRO A 13 13.81 -7.23 -7.13
N GLU A 14 14.25 -8.23 -7.89
CA GLU A 14 14.97 -9.40 -7.33
C GLU A 14 16.29 -9.00 -6.67
N SER A 15 16.95 -7.95 -7.16
CA SER A 15 18.21 -7.44 -6.65
C SER A 15 18.11 -6.66 -5.34
N VAL A 16 16.90 -6.35 -4.88
CA VAL A 16 16.66 -5.53 -3.68
C VAL A 16 16.26 -6.43 -2.52
N ALA A 17 16.87 -6.21 -1.35
CA ALA A 17 16.51 -6.94 -0.14
C ALA A 17 15.08 -6.62 0.29
N GLU A 18 14.38 -7.57 0.92
CA GLU A 18 12.98 -7.39 1.34
C GLU A 18 12.82 -6.19 2.28
N GLU A 19 13.71 -6.08 3.28
CA GLU A 19 13.72 -4.98 4.23
C GLU A 19 13.95 -3.63 3.55
N GLU A 20 14.85 -3.55 2.58
CA GLU A 20 15.12 -2.30 1.85
C GLU A 20 13.89 -1.86 1.04
N ALA A 21 13.21 -2.80 0.39
CA ALA A 21 11.98 -2.53 -0.34
C ALA A 21 10.85 -2.09 0.59
N TRP A 22 10.73 -2.72 1.76
CA TRP A 22 9.74 -2.36 2.78
C TRP A 22 9.99 -0.94 3.31
N GLN A 23 11.22 -0.62 3.72
CA GLN A 23 11.59 0.71 4.19
C GLN A 23 11.37 1.78 3.12
N THR A 24 11.68 1.47 1.87
CA THR A 24 11.42 2.37 0.73
C THR A 24 9.92 2.61 0.55
N LEU A 25 9.10 1.55 0.67
CA LEU A 25 7.64 1.67 0.59
C LEU A 25 7.08 2.54 1.73
N VAL A 26 7.50 2.29 2.97
CA VAL A 26 7.10 3.10 4.14
C VAL A 26 7.46 4.58 3.92
N ALA A 27 8.70 4.88 3.53
CA ALA A 27 9.15 6.25 3.31
C ALA A 27 8.36 6.96 2.19
N ASN A 28 8.08 6.27 1.08
CA ASN A 28 7.31 6.82 -0.03
C ASN A 28 5.85 7.09 0.36
N VAL A 29 5.24 6.18 1.13
CA VAL A 29 3.85 6.33 1.57
C VAL A 29 3.72 7.42 2.62
N GLN A 30 4.67 7.56 3.56
CA GLN A 30 4.71 8.70 4.49
C GLN A 30 4.79 10.02 3.73
N TYR A 31 5.74 10.12 2.79
CA TYR A 31 5.87 11.31 1.95
C TYR A 31 4.56 11.63 1.22
N ALA A 32 3.93 10.64 0.58
CA ALA A 32 2.66 10.84 -0.10
C ALA A 32 1.53 11.26 0.86
N ALA A 33 1.47 10.65 2.05
CA ALA A 33 0.48 10.96 3.07
C ALA A 33 0.57 12.42 3.52
N ASP A 34 1.78 12.93 3.80
CA ASP A 34 2.03 14.32 4.19
C ASP A 34 1.55 15.29 3.10
N ARG A 35 1.92 15.03 1.84
CA ARG A 35 1.49 15.85 0.69
C ARG A 35 -0.03 15.85 0.53
N PHE A 36 -0.68 14.71 0.78
CA PHE A 36 -2.12 14.56 0.68
C PHE A 36 -2.85 15.26 1.83
N ALA A 37 -2.28 15.24 3.03
CA ALA A 37 -2.85 15.91 4.20
C ALA A 37 -2.93 17.42 3.99
N GLU A 38 -1.87 18.03 3.44
CA GLU A 38 -1.87 19.46 3.07
C GLU A 38 -2.97 19.83 2.06
N ALA A 39 -3.31 18.89 1.17
CA ALA A 39 -4.35 19.07 0.16
C ALA A 39 -5.75 18.65 0.63
N GLY A 40 -5.90 18.14 1.86
CA GLY A 40 -7.16 17.60 2.37
C GLY A 40 -7.64 16.35 1.62
N LEU A 41 -6.71 15.50 1.19
CA LEU A 41 -6.95 14.27 0.42
C LEU A 41 -6.65 13.01 1.24
N THR A 42 -7.25 11.89 0.84
CA THR A 42 -6.98 10.56 1.41
C THR A 42 -6.07 9.75 0.50
N LEU A 43 -5.04 9.14 1.05
CA LEU A 43 -4.21 8.17 0.36
C LEU A 43 -4.77 6.76 0.61
N CYS A 44 -5.04 6.01 -0.45
CA CYS A 44 -5.49 4.63 -0.35
C CYS A 44 -4.34 3.68 -0.66
N LEU A 45 -4.24 2.61 0.10
CA LEU A 45 -3.36 1.47 -0.15
C LEU A 45 -4.23 0.26 -0.46
N GLU A 46 -3.84 -0.54 -1.44
CA GLU A 46 -4.61 -1.71 -1.86
C GLU A 46 -3.77 -2.96 -1.77
N ALA A 47 -4.41 -4.03 -1.30
CA ALA A 47 -3.85 -5.36 -1.40
C ALA A 47 -4.26 -6.01 -2.72
N ILE A 48 -3.30 -6.41 -3.55
CA ILE A 48 -3.55 -7.08 -4.84
C ILE A 48 -3.12 -8.54 -4.74
N ASN A 49 -3.99 -9.46 -5.16
CA ASN A 49 -3.70 -10.88 -5.03
C ASN A 49 -2.43 -11.32 -5.79
N SER A 50 -1.52 -11.96 -5.08
CA SER A 50 -0.28 -12.50 -5.64
C SER A 50 -0.42 -13.94 -6.14
N ARG A 51 -1.55 -14.60 -5.85
CA ARG A 51 -1.81 -15.97 -6.27
C ARG A 51 -2.17 -16.08 -7.77
N VAL A 52 -2.91 -15.12 -8.31
CA VAL A 52 -3.45 -15.19 -9.67
C VAL A 52 -2.98 -14.00 -10.51
N ASP A 53 -3.27 -12.77 -10.09
CA ASP A 53 -3.15 -11.61 -10.98
C ASP A 53 -1.78 -10.93 -10.92
N MET A 54 -1.19 -10.83 -9.73
CA MET A 54 0.07 -10.08 -9.55
C MET A 54 1.11 -10.85 -8.71
N PRO A 55 1.66 -11.97 -9.22
CA PRO A 55 2.69 -12.73 -8.52
C PRO A 55 3.85 -11.85 -8.02
N GLY A 56 4.11 -11.90 -6.71
CA GLY A 56 5.17 -11.12 -6.06
C GLY A 56 4.79 -9.68 -5.68
N PHE A 57 3.51 -9.29 -5.75
CA PHE A 57 3.08 -7.97 -5.28
C PHE A 57 3.38 -7.76 -3.79
N MET A 58 3.96 -6.60 -3.47
CA MET A 58 4.48 -6.32 -2.11
C MET A 58 3.39 -6.34 -1.04
N LEU A 59 2.25 -5.69 -1.32
CA LEU A 59 1.10 -5.65 -0.44
C LEU A 59 0.02 -6.60 -0.98
N ASP A 60 0.12 -7.90 -0.70
CA ASP A 60 -0.79 -8.90 -1.26
C ASP A 60 -1.83 -9.44 -0.27
N THR A 61 -1.82 -8.95 0.97
CA THR A 61 -2.82 -9.29 2.01
C THR A 61 -3.24 -8.04 2.78
N SER A 62 -4.44 -8.05 3.36
CA SER A 62 -4.88 -6.95 4.22
C SER A 62 -3.92 -6.72 5.40
N GLY A 63 -3.40 -7.79 5.99
CA GLY A 63 -2.43 -7.71 7.09
C GLY A 63 -1.16 -6.93 6.75
N LYS A 64 -0.61 -7.09 5.54
CA LYS A 64 0.54 -6.30 5.10
C LYS A 64 0.19 -4.82 4.92
N VAL A 65 -1.00 -4.51 4.39
CA VAL A 65 -1.45 -3.12 4.27
C VAL A 65 -1.63 -2.49 5.65
N MET A 66 -2.23 -3.21 6.61
CA MET A 66 -2.41 -2.73 7.97
C MET A 66 -1.06 -2.50 8.67
N ALA A 67 -0.11 -3.42 8.54
CA ALA A 67 1.23 -3.26 9.10
C ALA A 67 1.96 -2.03 8.52
N LEU A 68 1.76 -1.74 7.22
CA LEU A 68 2.26 -0.52 6.61
C LEU A 68 1.58 0.71 7.21
N ILE A 69 0.24 0.73 7.32
CA ILE A 69 -0.50 1.87 7.91
C ILE A 69 -0.06 2.14 9.36
N GLU A 70 0.12 1.10 10.15
CA GLU A 70 0.58 1.19 11.55
C GLU A 70 2.00 1.74 11.69
N ALA A 71 2.83 1.60 10.65
CA ALA A 71 4.19 2.14 10.62
C ALA A 71 4.25 3.63 10.25
N LEU A 72 3.13 4.25 9.86
CA LEU A 72 3.06 5.64 9.41
C LEU A 72 2.60 6.57 10.53
N GLU A 73 3.13 7.79 10.52
CA GLU A 73 2.64 8.90 11.34
C GLU A 73 1.61 9.70 10.52
N ALA A 74 0.48 9.08 10.14
CA ALA A 74 -0.49 9.70 9.25
C ALA A 74 -1.95 9.27 9.49
N ASP A 75 -2.84 10.23 9.67
CA ASP A 75 -4.28 10.00 9.90
C ASP A 75 -5.11 9.92 8.61
N ASN A 76 -4.52 10.15 7.43
CA ASN A 76 -5.20 10.24 6.14
C ASN A 76 -4.92 9.06 5.20
N VAL A 77 -4.32 7.97 5.70
CA VAL A 77 -4.05 6.75 4.91
C VAL A 77 -5.10 5.66 5.23
N ARG A 78 -5.65 5.01 4.20
CA ARG A 78 -6.72 4.00 4.35
C ARG A 78 -6.45 2.77 3.48
N LEU A 79 -7.01 1.64 3.88
CA LEU A 79 -7.08 0.43 3.05
C LEU A 79 -8.24 0.54 2.06
N GLN A 80 -7.94 0.41 0.77
CA GLN A 80 -8.90 0.08 -0.28
C GLN A 80 -9.10 -1.44 -0.26
N TYR A 81 -10.18 -1.88 0.41
CA TYR A 81 -10.50 -3.30 0.58
C TYR A 81 -11.28 -3.83 -0.62
N ASP A 82 -10.56 -4.36 -1.61
CA ASP A 82 -11.16 -5.03 -2.75
C ASP A 82 -11.53 -6.49 -2.39
N LEU A 83 -12.83 -6.80 -2.41
CA LEU A 83 -13.35 -8.11 -2.02
C LEU A 83 -12.86 -9.25 -2.91
N TYR A 84 -12.63 -8.99 -4.20
CA TYR A 84 -12.16 -10.03 -5.12
C TYR A 84 -10.72 -10.43 -4.80
N HIS A 85 -9.84 -9.46 -4.54
CA HIS A 85 -8.47 -9.76 -4.13
C HIS A 85 -8.42 -10.48 -2.78
N MET A 86 -9.23 -10.02 -1.82
CA MET A 86 -9.24 -10.62 -0.48
C MET A 86 -9.85 -12.01 -0.49
N GLN A 87 -10.89 -12.29 -1.28
CA GLN A 87 -11.43 -13.64 -1.44
C GLN A 87 -10.41 -14.66 -2.01
N ILE A 88 -9.40 -14.19 -2.76
CA ILE A 88 -8.34 -15.07 -3.29
C ILE A 88 -7.25 -15.30 -2.23
N MET A 89 -6.93 -14.28 -1.44
CA MET A 89 -5.77 -14.28 -0.55
C MET A 89 -6.09 -14.67 0.90
N GLU A 90 -7.35 -14.53 1.33
CA GLU A 90 -7.89 -14.82 2.67
C GLU A 90 -8.90 -15.98 2.61
#